data_AF-A0A7K8CFG2-F1
#
_entry.id   AF-A0A7K8CFG2-F1
#
_cell.length_a   1.000
_cell.length_b   1.000
_cell.length_c   1.000
_cell.angle_alpha   90.00
_cell.angle_beta   90.00
_cell.angle_gamma   90.00
#
_symmetry.space_group_name_H-M   'P 1'
#
loop_
_entity.id
_entity.type
_entity.pdbx_description
1 polymer ?
#
loop_
_entity_poly.entity_id
_entity_poly.type
_entity_poly.pdbx_seq_one_letter_code
_entity_poly.pdbx_strand_id
1 'polypeptide(L)'
;TLGTQTDYRDGEAQTDPYSPEYVVSSGSVPEILTLATLTWGWGLPAGQAEMEIIDRIREKRAWEAALPPMDSPSNVAKRLKMLEAMERKEWAYREEEIDKLQKVQLEVFRKLLQRREENQNELDAMRLYNQWQNHQKAKEEKMRKIQRDCALTLRKLIAKRKNLMGKLERRDIIKEYNDFSSPTYAPLSRIGFFPDNNSDYYAVKNFYLNTFAGLCELEKSVRDSVFQLKIKAPKPKCTITKTGYIKKSGRLDAVLAQVHQ
;
A
#
# COMPACT_ATOMS: atom_id res chain seq x y z
N THR A 1 -48.66 -20.14 3.37
CA THR A 1 -49.57 -20.09 2.22
C THR A 1 -48.86 -20.73 1.04
N LEU A 2 -49.34 -21.89 0.57
CA LEU A 2 -48.78 -22.57 -0.61
C LEU A 2 -49.33 -21.86 -1.85
N GLY A 3 -48.47 -21.13 -2.57
CA GLY A 3 -48.83 -20.56 -3.86
C GLY A 3 -48.68 -21.60 -4.96
N THR A 4 -49.75 -21.88 -5.70
CA THR A 4 -49.71 -22.65 -6.95
C THR A 4 -49.10 -21.78 -8.05
N GLN A 5 -47.97 -22.21 -8.60
CA GLN A 5 -47.28 -21.56 -9.71
C GLN A 5 -47.72 -22.21 -11.02
N THR A 6 -48.14 -21.42 -12.00
CA THR A 6 -48.46 -21.89 -13.35
C THR A 6 -47.18 -22.24 -14.11
N ASP A 7 -47.24 -23.23 -15.00
CA ASP A 7 -46.10 -23.69 -15.81
C ASP A 7 -45.55 -22.62 -16.75
N TYR A 8 -46.39 -21.64 -17.13
CA TYR A 8 -46.02 -20.49 -17.95
C TYR A 8 -46.10 -19.19 -17.14
N ARG A 9 -45.16 -18.27 -17.41
CA ARG A 9 -45.22 -16.90 -16.88
C ARG A 9 -46.25 -16.09 -17.67
N ASP A 10 -46.92 -15.14 -17.01
CA ASP A 10 -47.93 -14.26 -17.65
C ASP A 10 -47.43 -13.57 -18.93
N GLY A 11 -46.14 -13.20 -18.99
CA GLY A 11 -45.53 -12.58 -20.17
C GLY A 11 -45.30 -13.54 -21.35
N GLU A 12 -45.26 -14.85 -21.11
CA GLU A 12 -45.10 -15.87 -22.16
C GLU A 12 -46.43 -16.21 -22.83
N ALA A 13 -47.56 -15.89 -22.19
CA ALA A 13 -48.91 -16.02 -22.76
C ALA A 13 -49.30 -14.80 -23.62
N GLN A 14 -48.48 -13.75 -23.65
CA GLN A 14 -48.76 -12.52 -24.40
C GLN A 14 -48.34 -12.67 -25.86
N THR A 15 -49.29 -13.01 -26.73
CA THR A 15 -49.10 -13.07 -28.18
C THR A 15 -49.41 -11.73 -28.83
N ASP A 16 -48.86 -11.51 -30.03
CA ASP A 16 -49.28 -10.38 -30.87
C ASP A 16 -50.81 -10.47 -31.15
N PRO A 17 -51.52 -9.33 -31.17
CA PRO A 17 -52.94 -9.34 -31.47
C PRO A 17 -53.19 -9.91 -32.87
N TYR A 18 -54.17 -10.81 -32.98
CA TYR A 18 -54.53 -11.47 -34.23
C TYR A 18 -54.90 -10.45 -35.33
N SER A 19 -54.21 -10.52 -36.48
CA SER A 19 -54.50 -9.71 -37.67
C SER A 19 -55.31 -10.53 -38.70
N PRO A 20 -56.60 -10.24 -38.91
CA PRO A 20 -57.43 -10.99 -39.84
C PRO A 20 -57.08 -10.73 -41.31
N GLU A 21 -57.36 -11.70 -42.18
CA GLU A 21 -57.29 -11.54 -43.63
C GLU A 21 -58.36 -10.55 -44.11
N TYR A 22 -58.03 -9.75 -45.14
CA TYR A 22 -58.91 -8.71 -45.67
C TYR A 22 -59.08 -8.87 -47.19
N VAL A 23 -60.23 -8.44 -47.72
CA VAL A 23 -60.53 -8.40 -49.15
C VAL A 23 -60.73 -6.96 -49.58
N VAL A 24 -60.06 -6.54 -50.66
CA VAL A 24 -60.10 -5.16 -51.17
C VAL A 24 -60.91 -5.10 -52.47
N SER A 25 -61.86 -4.17 -52.55
CA SER A 25 -62.62 -3.90 -53.77
C SER A 25 -61.71 -3.37 -54.88
N SER A 26 -61.83 -3.92 -56.09
CA SER A 26 -61.03 -3.52 -57.25
C SER A 26 -61.20 -2.03 -57.56
N GLY A 27 -60.10 -1.26 -57.40
CA GLY A 27 -60.04 0.17 -57.71
C GLY A 27 -59.87 1.11 -56.52
N SER A 28 -59.92 0.63 -55.26
CA SER A 28 -59.69 1.46 -54.08
C SER A 28 -58.75 0.78 -53.08
N VAL A 29 -57.67 1.44 -52.67
CA VAL A 29 -56.76 0.95 -51.63
C VAL A 29 -57.01 1.73 -50.33
N PRO A 30 -57.60 1.09 -49.29
CA PRO A 30 -57.91 1.79 -48.04
C PRO A 30 -56.66 2.34 -47.34
N GLU A 31 -56.80 3.49 -46.68
CA GLU A 31 -55.71 4.17 -45.93
C GLU A 31 -55.11 3.30 -44.84
N ILE A 32 -55.94 2.47 -44.20
CA ILE A 32 -55.53 1.61 -43.09
C ILE A 32 -54.47 0.59 -43.54
N LEU A 33 -54.53 0.10 -44.79
CA LEU A 33 -53.56 -0.87 -45.30
C LEU A 33 -52.17 -0.28 -45.54
N THR A 34 -52.05 1.03 -45.76
CA THR A 34 -50.73 1.68 -45.81
C THR A 34 -50.06 1.80 -44.44
N LEU A 35 -50.82 1.61 -43.36
CA LEU A 35 -50.31 1.63 -41.99
C LEU A 35 -50.04 0.24 -41.44
N ALA A 36 -50.18 -0.81 -42.25
CA ALA A 36 -49.94 -2.20 -41.84
C ALA A 36 -48.49 -2.46 -41.40
N THR A 37 -47.55 -1.56 -41.69
CA THR A 37 -46.17 -1.63 -41.19
C THR A 37 -46.05 -1.23 -39.71
N LEU A 38 -47.02 -0.50 -39.17
CA LEU A 38 -47.06 -0.14 -37.75
C LEU A 38 -47.73 -1.27 -36.97
N THR A 39 -46.99 -1.89 -36.07
CA THR A 39 -47.48 -3.00 -35.23
C THR A 39 -47.26 -2.68 -33.76
N TRP A 40 -47.92 -3.42 -32.85
CA TRP A 40 -47.80 -3.19 -31.42
C TRP A 40 -46.34 -3.34 -30.96
N GLY A 41 -45.79 -2.33 -30.27
CA GLY A 41 -44.37 -2.28 -29.90
C GLY A 41 -43.42 -1.86 -31.04
N TRP A 42 -43.91 -1.76 -32.27
CA TRP A 42 -43.20 -1.32 -33.47
C TRP A 42 -43.99 -0.17 -34.12
N GLY A 43 -44.12 0.90 -33.35
CA GLY A 43 -44.78 2.15 -33.75
C GLY A 43 -46.26 2.29 -33.41
N LEU A 44 -46.74 1.48 -32.46
CA LEU A 44 -48.00 1.72 -31.75
C LEU A 44 -47.75 1.57 -30.24
N PRO A 45 -48.30 2.45 -29.37
CA PRO A 45 -49.24 3.54 -29.67
C PRO A 45 -48.60 4.71 -30.42
N ALA A 46 -49.38 5.32 -31.32
CA ALA A 46 -48.88 6.27 -32.30
C ALA A 46 -48.25 7.52 -31.65
N GLY A 47 -46.98 7.77 -31.92
CA GLY A 47 -46.25 8.98 -31.54
C GLY A 47 -46.34 10.10 -32.58
N GLN A 48 -45.66 11.22 -32.31
CA GLN A 48 -45.64 12.37 -33.23
C GLN A 48 -45.05 12.03 -34.60
N ALA A 49 -43.95 11.27 -34.64
CA ALA A 49 -43.30 10.87 -35.89
C ALA A 49 -44.21 9.99 -36.77
N GLU A 50 -44.97 9.08 -36.16
CA GLU A 50 -45.92 8.23 -36.89
C GLU A 50 -47.11 9.01 -37.42
N MET A 51 -47.61 9.98 -36.64
CA MET A 51 -48.64 10.91 -37.12
C MET A 51 -48.14 11.75 -38.31
N GLU A 52 -46.90 12.26 -38.25
CA GLU A 52 -46.28 12.98 -39.37
C GLU A 52 -46.15 12.10 -40.63
N ILE A 53 -45.82 10.82 -40.48
CA ILE A 53 -45.79 9.86 -41.61
C ILE A 53 -47.19 9.65 -42.19
N ILE A 54 -48.20 9.49 -41.34
CA ILE A 54 -49.61 9.31 -41.76
C ILE A 54 -50.09 10.54 -42.55
N ASP A 55 -49.83 11.74 -42.02
CA ASP A 55 -50.24 12.99 -42.66
C ASP A 55 -49.55 13.16 -44.01
N ARG A 56 -48.26 12.84 -44.12
CA ARG A 56 -47.53 12.82 -45.39
C ARG A 56 -48.11 11.83 -46.41
N ILE A 57 -48.49 10.64 -45.97
CA ILE A 57 -49.13 9.64 -46.86
C ILE A 57 -50.45 10.19 -47.41
N ARG A 58 -51.23 10.89 -46.57
CA ARG A 58 -52.49 11.54 -46.99
C ARG A 58 -52.26 12.70 -47.94
N GLU A 59 -51.31 13.57 -47.64
CA GLU A 59 -50.91 14.68 -48.52
C GLU A 59 -50.45 14.16 -49.89
N LYS A 60 -49.67 13.07 -49.91
CA LYS A 60 -49.23 12.42 -51.14
C LYS A 60 -50.41 11.87 -51.95
N ARG A 61 -51.36 11.17 -51.32
CA ARG A 61 -52.57 10.67 -51.98
C ARG A 61 -53.44 11.80 -52.54
N ALA A 62 -53.64 12.87 -51.76
CA ALA A 62 -54.39 14.04 -52.20
C ALA A 62 -53.72 14.74 -53.39
N TRP A 63 -52.39 14.82 -53.37
CA TRP A 63 -51.60 15.34 -54.48
C TRP A 63 -51.67 14.43 -55.73
N GLU A 64 -51.57 13.10 -55.57
CA GLU A 64 -51.71 12.13 -56.67
C GLU A 64 -53.08 12.23 -57.34
N ALA A 65 -54.15 12.43 -56.56
CA ALA A 65 -55.50 12.69 -57.06
C ALA A 65 -55.63 14.02 -57.81
N ALA A 66 -54.83 15.03 -57.46
CA ALA A 66 -54.81 16.34 -58.12
C ALA A 66 -53.99 16.38 -59.43
N LEU A 67 -53.34 15.27 -59.81
CA LEU A 67 -52.54 15.22 -61.04
C LEU A 67 -53.40 15.29 -62.31
N PRO A 68 -52.95 16.01 -63.36
CA PRO A 68 -53.69 16.10 -64.61
C PRO A 68 -53.76 14.74 -65.33
N PRO A 69 -54.84 14.51 -66.11
CA PRO A 69 -55.03 13.28 -66.89
C PRO A 69 -54.05 13.21 -68.07
N MET A 70 -53.81 11.99 -68.56
CA MET A 70 -52.75 11.67 -69.55
C MET A 70 -53.16 11.88 -71.02
N ASP A 71 -54.21 12.64 -71.28
CA ASP A 71 -54.86 12.71 -72.61
C ASP A 71 -54.10 13.55 -73.65
N SER A 72 -53.27 14.51 -73.22
CA SER A 72 -52.57 15.45 -74.12
C SER A 72 -51.09 15.63 -73.76
N PRO A 73 -50.20 15.87 -74.75
CA PRO A 73 -48.76 15.99 -74.51
C PRO A 73 -48.40 17.16 -73.57
N SER A 74 -49.21 18.22 -73.56
CA SER A 74 -49.03 19.35 -72.64
C SER A 74 -49.40 19.00 -71.20
N ASN A 75 -50.44 18.17 -70.98
CA ASN A 75 -50.80 17.66 -69.67
C ASN A 75 -49.76 16.68 -69.13
N VAL A 76 -49.21 15.82 -70.00
CA VAL A 76 -48.11 14.91 -69.64
C VAL A 76 -46.88 15.70 -69.19
N ALA A 77 -46.49 16.76 -69.92
CA ALA A 77 -45.37 17.61 -69.52
C ALA A 77 -45.60 18.32 -68.18
N LYS A 78 -46.83 18.76 -67.90
CA LYS A 78 -47.20 19.34 -66.60
C LYS A 78 -47.12 18.30 -65.48
N ARG A 79 -47.60 17.07 -65.72
CA ARG A 79 -47.53 15.96 -64.76
C ARG A 79 -46.08 15.64 -64.40
N LEU A 80 -45.19 15.50 -65.38
CA LEU A 80 -43.77 15.23 -65.13
C LEU A 80 -43.12 16.31 -64.26
N LYS A 81 -43.38 17.59 -64.55
CA LYS A 81 -42.87 18.70 -63.71
C LYS A 81 -43.39 18.64 -62.28
N MET A 82 -44.66 18.27 -62.09
CA MET A 82 -45.23 18.08 -60.76
C MET A 82 -44.61 16.89 -60.04
N LEU A 83 -44.38 15.76 -60.73
CA LEU A 83 -43.72 14.58 -60.18
C LEU A 83 -42.30 14.91 -59.71
N GLU A 84 -41.46 15.50 -60.56
CA GLU A 84 -40.10 15.86 -60.18
C GLU A 84 -40.06 16.87 -59.02
N ALA A 85 -41.01 17.80 -58.97
CA ALA A 85 -41.09 18.77 -57.87
C ALA A 85 -41.44 18.09 -56.54
N MET A 86 -42.34 17.11 -56.54
CA MET A 86 -42.67 16.34 -55.35
C MET A 86 -41.56 15.38 -54.94
N GLU A 87 -40.91 14.72 -55.89
CA GLU A 87 -39.75 13.87 -55.62
C GLU A 87 -38.67 14.69 -54.90
N ARG A 88 -38.31 15.89 -55.41
CA ARG A 88 -37.32 16.75 -54.74
C ARG A 88 -37.71 17.11 -53.30
N LYS A 89 -39.00 17.35 -53.04
CA LYS A 89 -39.50 17.57 -51.68
C LYS A 89 -39.33 16.31 -50.81
N GLU A 90 -39.75 15.15 -51.30
CA GLU A 90 -39.58 13.88 -50.58
C GLU A 90 -38.11 13.55 -50.29
N TRP A 91 -37.21 13.83 -51.24
CA TRP A 91 -35.76 13.70 -51.06
C TRP A 91 -35.24 14.66 -49.98
N ALA A 92 -35.63 15.93 -50.00
CA ALA A 92 -35.24 16.89 -48.97
C ALA A 92 -35.69 16.45 -47.56
N TYR A 93 -36.92 15.94 -47.40
CA TYR A 93 -37.38 15.40 -46.12
C TYR A 93 -36.54 14.22 -45.64
N ARG A 94 -36.19 13.28 -46.53
CA ARG A 94 -35.33 12.14 -46.18
C ARG A 94 -33.92 12.60 -45.79
N GLU A 95 -33.37 13.57 -46.51
CA GLU A 95 -32.07 14.16 -46.18
C GLU A 95 -32.10 14.82 -44.79
N GLU A 96 -33.16 15.56 -44.46
CA GLU A 96 -33.32 16.15 -43.12
C GLU A 96 -33.41 15.10 -42.00
N GLU A 97 -34.13 14.00 -42.23
CA GLU A 97 -34.21 12.89 -41.29
C GLU A 97 -32.84 12.22 -41.07
N ILE A 98 -32.11 11.97 -42.16
CA ILE A 98 -30.74 11.41 -42.12
C ILE A 98 -29.82 12.36 -41.36
N ASP A 99 -29.88 13.66 -41.64
CA ASP A 99 -29.08 14.67 -40.96
C ASP A 99 -29.34 14.71 -39.45
N LYS A 100 -30.60 14.60 -39.03
CA LYS A 100 -30.96 14.53 -37.60
C LYS A 100 -30.33 13.29 -36.95
N LEU A 101 -30.43 12.13 -37.59
CA LEU A 101 -29.83 10.89 -37.08
C LEU A 101 -28.30 10.99 -37.01
N GLN A 102 -27.66 11.53 -38.05
CA GLN A 102 -26.21 11.73 -38.08
C GLN A 102 -25.74 12.69 -36.99
N LYS A 103 -26.47 13.78 -36.72
CA LYS A 103 -26.16 14.70 -35.62
C LYS A 103 -26.17 13.98 -34.27
N VAL A 104 -27.18 13.17 -34.00
CA VAL A 104 -27.26 12.38 -32.76
C VAL A 104 -26.10 11.39 -32.66
N GLN A 105 -25.76 10.69 -33.74
CA GLN A 105 -24.61 9.78 -33.77
C GLN A 105 -23.28 10.52 -33.50
N LEU A 106 -23.08 11.68 -34.13
CA LEU A 106 -21.89 12.51 -33.93
C LEU A 106 -21.76 13.02 -32.48
N GLU A 107 -22.87 13.36 -31.83
CA GLU A 107 -22.87 13.72 -30.41
C GLU A 107 -22.42 12.56 -29.52
N VAL A 108 -22.91 11.34 -29.80
CA VAL A 108 -22.47 10.13 -29.09
C VAL A 108 -20.98 9.89 -29.32
N PHE A 109 -20.51 9.98 -30.57
CA PHE A 109 -19.08 9.82 -30.88
C PHE A 109 -18.21 10.87 -30.18
N ARG A 110 -18.65 12.13 -30.13
CA ARG A 110 -17.94 13.19 -29.41
C ARG A 110 -17.78 12.84 -27.93
N LYS A 111 -18.85 12.38 -27.27
CA LYS A 111 -18.81 11.96 -25.87
C LYS A 111 -17.87 10.78 -25.64
N LEU A 112 -17.84 9.81 -26.56
CA LEU A 112 -16.91 8.68 -26.49
C LEU A 112 -15.45 9.10 -26.65
N LEU A 113 -15.17 10.03 -27.56
CA LEU A 113 -13.83 10.57 -27.75
C LEU A 113 -13.35 11.34 -26.52
N GLN A 114 -14.21 12.19 -25.93
CA GLN A 114 -13.90 12.88 -24.68
C GLN A 114 -13.54 11.92 -23.55
N ARG A 115 -14.36 10.88 -23.34
CA ARG A 115 -14.07 9.84 -22.33
C ARG A 115 -12.74 9.12 -22.59
N ARG A 116 -12.44 8.83 -23.85
CA ARG A 116 -11.17 8.18 -24.22
C ARG A 116 -9.99 9.09 -23.89
N GLU A 117 -10.09 10.37 -24.21
CA GLU A 117 -9.05 11.37 -23.95
C GLU A 117 -8.86 11.60 -22.45
N GLU A 118 -9.94 11.73 -21.68
CA GLU A 118 -9.90 11.81 -20.21
C GLU A 118 -9.17 10.60 -19.61
N ASN A 119 -9.55 9.39 -20.01
CA ASN A 119 -8.89 8.16 -19.54
C ASN A 119 -7.40 8.13 -19.90
N GLN A 120 -7.01 8.60 -21.09
CA GLN A 120 -5.61 8.69 -21.48
C GLN A 120 -4.85 9.71 -20.63
N ASN A 121 -5.44 10.88 -20.42
CA ASN A 121 -4.87 11.95 -19.60
C ASN A 121 -4.67 11.51 -18.15
N GLU A 122 -5.60 10.75 -17.58
CA GLU A 122 -5.46 10.17 -16.23
C GLU A 122 -4.27 9.21 -16.15
N LEU A 123 -4.13 8.30 -17.13
CA LEU A 123 -3.00 7.38 -17.18
C LEU A 123 -1.66 8.12 -17.35
N ASP A 124 -1.63 9.16 -18.18
CA ASP A 124 -0.45 10.00 -18.36
C ASP A 124 -0.10 10.78 -17.09
N ALA A 125 -1.09 11.35 -16.41
CA ALA A 125 -0.88 12.03 -15.13
C ALA A 125 -0.30 11.08 -14.07
N MET A 126 -0.79 9.84 -14.01
CA MET A 126 -0.24 8.82 -13.09
C MET A 126 1.19 8.43 -13.46
N ARG A 127 1.51 8.28 -14.75
CA ARG A 127 2.88 8.02 -15.21
C ARG A 127 3.84 9.15 -14.81
N LEU A 128 3.45 10.39 -15.07
CA LEU A 128 4.22 11.58 -14.70
C LEU A 128 4.41 11.69 -13.19
N TYR A 129 3.35 11.43 -12.41
CA TYR A 129 3.42 11.43 -10.96
C TYR A 129 4.41 10.40 -10.42
N ASN A 130 4.38 9.17 -10.96
CA ASN A 130 5.32 8.12 -10.56
C ASN A 130 6.77 8.48 -10.90
N GLN A 131 7.02 9.04 -12.09
CA GLN A 131 8.35 9.54 -12.46
C GLN A 131 8.80 10.65 -11.51
N TRP A 132 7.94 11.62 -11.23
CA TRP A 132 8.22 12.71 -10.31
C TRP A 132 8.56 12.20 -8.91
N GLN A 133 7.78 11.25 -8.37
CA GLN A 133 8.04 10.60 -7.09
C GLN A 133 9.41 9.91 -7.04
N ASN A 134 9.78 9.19 -8.10
CA ASN A 134 11.08 8.53 -8.17
C ASN A 134 12.23 9.55 -8.19
N HIS A 135 12.10 10.62 -8.97
CA HIS A 135 13.08 11.71 -8.98
C HIS A 135 13.18 12.41 -7.63
N GLN A 136 12.05 12.62 -6.95
CA GLN A 136 12.00 13.22 -5.63
C GLN A 136 12.71 12.35 -4.59
N LYS A 137 12.45 11.04 -4.56
CA LYS A 137 13.16 10.09 -3.70
C LYS A 137 14.66 10.08 -3.95
N ALA A 138 15.08 10.05 -5.21
CA ALA A 138 16.49 10.08 -5.59
C ALA A 138 17.18 11.39 -5.15
N LYS A 139 16.46 12.52 -5.25
CA LYS A 139 16.92 13.82 -4.73
C LYS A 139 17.08 13.78 -3.21
N GLU A 140 16.08 13.27 -2.49
CA GLU A 140 16.12 13.14 -1.03
C GLU A 140 17.24 12.22 -0.54
N GLU A 141 17.52 11.12 -1.24
CA GLU A 141 18.67 10.26 -0.95
C GLU A 141 20.01 10.99 -1.09
N LYS A 142 20.17 11.77 -2.16
CA LYS A 142 21.37 12.60 -2.36
C LYS A 142 21.49 13.65 -1.25
N MET A 143 20.39 14.31 -0.89
CA MET A 143 20.37 15.25 0.24
C MET A 143 20.76 14.57 1.57
N ARG A 144 20.22 13.38 1.84
CA ARG A 144 20.61 12.58 3.02
C ARG A 144 22.07 12.17 3.03
N LYS A 145 22.68 11.91 1.85
CA LYS A 145 24.13 11.65 1.76
C LYS A 145 24.92 12.91 2.10
N ILE A 146 24.60 14.05 1.49
CA ILE A 146 25.25 15.34 1.76
C ILE A 146 25.15 15.72 3.25
N GLN A 147 23.99 15.54 3.87
CA GLN A 147 23.81 15.81 5.31
C GLN A 147 24.69 14.90 6.19
N ARG A 148 24.76 13.60 5.87
CA ARG A 148 25.64 12.65 6.58
C ARG A 148 27.11 13.04 6.42
N ASP A 149 27.52 13.38 5.21
CA ASP A 149 28.89 13.80 4.91
C ASP A 149 29.24 15.10 5.65
N CYS A 150 28.32 16.06 5.69
CA CYS A 150 28.45 17.29 6.48
C CYS A 150 28.60 16.98 7.98
N ALA A 151 27.76 16.11 8.55
CA ALA A 151 27.87 15.73 9.95
C ALA A 151 29.20 15.00 10.26
N LEU A 152 29.67 14.14 9.34
CA LEU A 152 30.95 13.45 9.46
C LEU A 152 32.14 14.41 9.37
N THR A 153 32.13 15.35 8.41
CA THR A 153 33.20 16.34 8.27
C THR A 153 33.23 17.28 9.46
N LEU A 154 32.08 17.77 9.94
CA LEU A 154 31.98 18.56 11.17
C LEU A 154 32.55 17.81 12.38
N ARG A 155 32.19 16.53 12.57
CA ARG A 155 32.74 15.71 13.66
C ARG A 155 34.26 15.57 13.57
N LYS A 156 34.79 15.31 12.36
CA LYS A 156 36.24 15.24 12.12
C LYS A 156 36.93 16.57 12.41
N LEU A 157 36.33 17.70 12.01
CA LEU A 157 36.86 19.03 12.28
C LEU A 157 36.90 19.33 13.79
N ILE A 158 35.83 18.99 14.52
CA ILE A 158 35.78 19.13 15.98
C ILE A 158 36.88 18.27 16.64
N ALA A 159 37.07 17.02 16.20
CA ALA A 159 38.12 16.16 16.72
C ALA A 159 39.53 16.71 16.43
N LYS A 160 39.79 17.22 15.22
CA LYS A 160 41.05 17.89 14.87
C LYS A 160 41.29 19.16 15.70
N ARG A 161 40.23 19.93 15.99
CA ARG A 161 40.30 21.12 16.84
C ARG A 161 40.68 20.80 18.29
N LYS A 162 40.39 19.61 18.81
CA LYS A 162 40.86 19.20 20.14
C LYS A 162 42.40 19.09 20.17
N ASN A 163 43.01 18.61 19.08
CA ASN A 163 44.46 18.41 18.97
C ASN A 163 45.10 19.32 17.89
N LEU A 164 44.88 20.64 17.97
CA LEU A 164 45.36 21.60 16.95
C LEU A 164 46.87 21.52 16.68
N MET A 165 47.68 21.34 17.72
CA MET A 165 49.13 21.26 17.59
C MET A 165 49.64 19.89 17.10
N GLY A 166 48.78 18.87 16.99
CA GLY A 166 49.18 17.52 16.57
C GLY A 166 50.16 16.82 17.52
N LYS A 167 50.31 17.32 18.75
CA LYS A 167 51.21 16.72 19.74
C LYS A 167 50.62 15.40 20.22
N LEU A 168 51.45 14.36 20.29
CA LEU A 168 51.09 13.09 20.90
C LEU A 168 50.97 13.30 22.41
N GLU A 169 49.76 13.17 22.96
CA GLU A 169 49.53 13.23 24.41
C GLU A 169 50.00 11.92 25.05
N ARG A 170 50.66 12.02 26.21
CA ARG A 170 50.99 10.85 27.02
C ARG A 170 49.70 10.28 27.63
N ARG A 171 49.69 8.96 27.83
CA ARG A 171 48.57 8.22 28.40
C ARG A 171 48.33 8.63 29.87
N ASP A 172 47.17 9.19 30.17
CA ASP A 172 46.75 9.51 31.54
C ASP A 172 45.99 8.32 32.16
N ILE A 173 46.71 7.45 32.88
CA ILE A 173 46.15 6.22 33.47
C ILE A 173 44.94 6.52 34.36
N ILE A 174 45.04 7.54 35.23
CA ILE A 174 43.97 7.87 36.18
C ILE A 174 42.67 8.25 35.43
N LYS A 175 42.77 9.04 34.36
CA LYS A 175 41.59 9.44 33.57
C LYS A 175 40.97 8.24 32.86
N GLU A 176 41.78 7.37 32.29
CA GLU A 176 41.27 6.17 31.61
C GLU A 176 40.54 5.21 32.56
N TYR A 177 41.05 5.01 33.79
CA TYR A 177 40.37 4.14 34.74
C TYR A 177 39.09 4.78 35.33
N ASN A 178 38.96 6.11 35.27
CA ASN A 178 37.73 6.82 35.63
C ASN A 178 36.65 6.72 34.53
N ASP A 179 37.05 6.62 33.25
CA ASP A 179 36.13 6.53 32.13
C ASP A 179 35.88 5.07 31.72
N PHE A 180 34.66 4.56 31.92
CA PHE A 180 34.30 3.19 31.49
C PHE A 180 34.30 2.96 29.98
N SER A 181 34.25 4.04 29.18
CA SER A 181 34.38 3.98 27.73
C SER A 181 35.84 4.01 27.24
N SER A 182 36.79 4.06 28.17
CA SER A 182 38.22 4.08 27.86
C SER A 182 38.68 2.73 27.26
N PRO A 183 39.81 2.72 26.54
CA PRO A 183 40.36 1.50 25.96
C PRO A 183 40.73 0.43 26.99
N THR A 184 40.86 0.78 28.27
CA THR A 184 41.16 -0.16 29.36
C THR A 184 40.00 -1.12 29.61
N TYR A 185 38.76 -0.63 29.59
CA TYR A 185 37.57 -1.44 29.81
C TYR A 185 36.90 -1.87 28.50
N ALA A 186 36.90 -0.99 27.49
CA ALA A 186 36.27 -1.21 26.20
C ALA A 186 37.31 -1.05 25.07
N PRO A 187 38.23 -2.03 24.90
CA PRO A 187 39.24 -1.95 23.86
C PRO A 187 38.62 -2.01 22.46
N LEU A 188 39.10 -1.13 21.57
CA LEU A 188 38.72 -1.16 20.16
C LEU A 188 39.45 -2.31 19.45
N SER A 189 38.73 -3.09 18.64
CA SER A 189 39.29 -4.24 17.91
C SER A 189 40.52 -3.92 17.05
N ARG A 190 40.59 -2.71 16.49
CA ARG A 190 41.75 -2.22 15.72
C ARG A 190 43.06 -2.15 16.52
N ILE A 191 43.00 -2.17 17.85
CA ILE A 191 44.17 -2.16 18.74
C ILE A 191 44.76 -3.59 18.86
N GLY A 192 43.97 -4.62 18.55
CA GLY A 192 44.38 -6.03 18.64
C GLY A 192 44.38 -6.60 20.06
N PHE A 193 43.90 -5.83 21.05
CA PHE A 193 43.74 -6.30 22.42
C PHE A 193 42.33 -6.88 22.61
N PHE A 194 42.27 -8.18 22.83
CA PHE A 194 41.03 -8.93 23.11
C PHE A 194 41.17 -9.58 24.49
N PRO A 195 40.42 -9.14 25.51
CA PRO A 195 40.61 -9.62 26.88
C PRO A 195 40.34 -11.13 27.01
N ASP A 196 39.40 -11.65 26.23
CA ASP A 196 38.93 -13.04 26.35
C ASP A 196 39.80 -14.06 25.60
N ASN A 197 40.75 -13.60 24.77
CA ASN A 197 41.48 -14.47 23.84
C ASN A 197 42.32 -15.55 24.54
N ASN A 198 42.72 -15.31 25.79
CA ASN A 198 43.50 -16.25 26.59
C ASN A 198 42.73 -16.82 27.80
N SER A 199 41.42 -16.62 27.87
CA SER A 199 40.60 -17.10 29.00
C SER A 199 40.71 -18.62 29.20
N ASP A 200 40.80 -19.37 28.10
CA ASP A 200 40.94 -20.84 28.12
C ASP A 200 42.27 -21.33 28.70
N TYR A 201 43.37 -20.55 28.59
CA TYR A 201 44.67 -20.94 29.15
C TYR A 201 44.66 -20.99 30.68
N TYR A 202 43.80 -20.19 31.31
CA TYR A 202 43.66 -20.13 32.75
C TYR A 202 42.52 -20.99 33.28
N ALA A 203 41.77 -21.67 32.40
CA ALA A 203 40.74 -22.62 32.78
C ALA A 203 41.40 -23.90 33.34
N VAL A 204 41.53 -23.97 34.67
CA VAL A 204 42.10 -25.13 35.35
C VAL A 204 41.12 -26.31 35.31
N LYS A 205 41.19 -27.11 34.25
CA LYS A 205 40.48 -28.40 34.14
C LYS A 205 41.37 -29.51 34.69
N ASN A 206 41.28 -29.77 35.99
CA ASN A 206 42.06 -30.81 36.63
C ASN A 206 41.13 -31.94 37.14
N PHE A 207 41.55 -33.19 36.96
CA PHE A 207 40.90 -34.37 37.56
C PHE A 207 40.61 -34.17 39.05
N TYR A 208 41.59 -33.59 39.75
CA TYR A 208 41.55 -33.29 41.17
C TYR A 208 40.45 -32.32 41.61
N LEU A 209 40.05 -31.38 40.74
CA LEU A 209 39.01 -30.38 41.05
C LEU A 209 37.64 -30.76 40.50
N ASN A 210 37.60 -31.53 39.42
CA ASN A 210 36.37 -31.85 38.69
C ASN A 210 35.71 -33.16 39.14
N THR A 211 36.45 -34.05 39.81
CA THR A 211 35.96 -35.38 40.21
C THR A 211 36.01 -35.52 41.74
N PHE A 212 34.98 -36.10 42.33
CA PHE A 212 34.94 -36.37 43.77
C PHE A 212 36.13 -37.24 44.23
N ALA A 213 36.46 -38.30 43.47
CA ALA A 213 37.63 -39.14 43.73
C ALA A 213 38.94 -38.32 43.77
N GLY A 214 39.10 -37.39 42.83
CA GLY A 214 40.26 -36.48 42.78
C GLY A 214 40.30 -35.50 43.95
N LEU A 215 39.16 -35.00 44.41
CA LEU A 215 39.08 -34.18 45.62
C LEU A 215 39.51 -34.95 46.86
N CYS A 216 39.10 -36.22 47.00
CA CYS A 216 39.56 -37.07 48.10
C CYS A 216 41.06 -37.38 48.04
N GLU A 217 41.65 -37.49 46.84
CA GLU A 217 43.10 -37.61 46.66
C GLU A 217 43.83 -36.33 47.06
N LEU A 218 43.29 -35.16 46.68
CA LEU A 218 43.80 -33.87 47.13
C LEU A 218 43.74 -33.75 48.65
N GLU A 219 42.61 -34.10 49.26
CA GLU A 219 42.43 -34.07 50.71
C GLU A 219 43.51 -34.92 51.40
N LYS A 220 43.76 -36.13 50.91
CA LYS A 220 44.81 -37.02 51.43
C LYS A 220 46.23 -36.49 51.21
N SER A 221 46.45 -35.73 50.13
CA SER A 221 47.75 -35.11 49.82
C SER A 221 48.07 -33.94 50.78
N VAL A 222 47.03 -33.27 51.29
CA VAL A 222 47.18 -32.20 52.27
C VAL A 222 47.41 -32.82 53.65
N ARG A 223 48.46 -32.38 54.33
CA ARG A 223 48.78 -32.87 55.68
C ARG A 223 47.65 -32.51 56.65
N ASP A 224 47.18 -33.48 57.43
CA ASP A 224 46.15 -33.30 58.47
C ASP A 224 46.38 -32.11 59.42
N SER A 225 47.66 -31.73 59.63
CA SER A 225 48.03 -30.57 60.43
C SER A 225 47.53 -29.23 59.89
N VAL A 226 47.14 -29.16 58.60
CA VAL A 226 46.54 -27.98 57.97
C VAL A 226 45.06 -27.85 58.36
N PHE A 227 44.37 -28.97 58.54
CA PHE A 227 42.96 -29.02 58.98
C PHE A 227 42.81 -28.93 60.50
N GLN A 228 43.83 -29.36 61.25
CA GLN A 228 43.86 -29.20 62.70
C GLN A 228 44.15 -27.74 63.08
N LEU A 229 43.13 -27.02 63.55
CA LEU A 229 43.29 -25.72 64.20
C LEU A 229 44.19 -25.86 65.43
N LYS A 230 45.48 -25.52 65.30
CA LYS A 230 46.38 -25.38 66.44
C LYS A 230 46.06 -24.07 67.15
N ILE A 231 45.02 -24.09 67.98
CA ILE A 231 44.76 -23.02 68.94
C ILE A 231 45.85 -23.08 70.00
N LYS A 232 46.96 -22.39 69.77
CA LYS A 232 47.94 -22.11 70.82
C LYS A 232 47.34 -21.02 71.68
N ALA A 233 46.84 -21.39 72.86
CA ALA A 233 46.58 -20.39 73.90
C ALA A 233 47.88 -19.58 74.07
N PRO A 234 47.82 -18.23 74.05
CA PRO A 234 49.02 -17.42 74.27
C PRO A 234 49.64 -17.84 75.59
N LYS A 235 50.94 -18.20 75.59
CA LYS A 235 51.66 -18.47 76.83
C LYS A 235 51.45 -17.26 77.75
N PRO A 236 51.07 -17.44 79.03
CA PRO A 236 50.86 -16.32 79.93
C PRO A 236 52.14 -15.49 79.93
N LYS A 237 52.06 -14.26 79.41
CA LYS A 237 53.17 -13.31 79.53
C LYS A 237 53.32 -13.07 81.02
N CYS A 238 54.53 -13.21 81.60
CA CYS A 238 54.76 -12.87 83.00
C CYS A 238 54.13 -11.51 83.29
N THR A 239 53.04 -11.53 84.06
CA THR A 239 52.17 -10.38 84.32
C THR A 239 52.85 -9.37 85.23
N ILE A 240 53.92 -9.78 85.91
CA ILE A 240 54.69 -9.00 86.87
C ILE A 240 56.08 -8.67 86.29
N THR A 241 56.51 -7.40 86.37
CA THR A 241 57.89 -7.00 86.10
C THR A 241 58.83 -7.50 87.21
N LYS A 242 60.15 -7.58 86.98
CA LYS A 242 61.13 -7.93 88.04
C LYS A 242 61.03 -7.05 89.30
N THR A 243 60.39 -5.89 89.18
CA THR A 243 60.14 -4.88 90.21
C THR A 243 58.77 -4.97 90.89
N GLY A 244 57.95 -6.01 90.62
CA GLY A 244 56.69 -6.26 91.32
C GLY A 244 55.42 -5.62 90.73
N TYR A 245 55.51 -4.85 89.65
CA TYR A 245 54.36 -4.15 89.05
C TYR A 245 53.65 -4.96 87.95
N ILE A 246 52.32 -4.81 87.85
CA ILE A 246 51.49 -5.48 86.83
C ILE A 246 51.61 -4.76 85.47
N LYS A 247 52.02 -5.51 84.43
CA LYS A 247 52.10 -5.01 83.04
C LYS A 247 50.71 -4.77 82.44
N LYS A 248 50.61 -3.83 81.50
CA LYS A 248 49.34 -3.43 80.84
C LYS A 248 48.55 -4.61 80.25
N SER A 249 49.24 -5.63 79.72
CA SER A 249 48.61 -6.84 79.17
C SER A 249 47.97 -7.76 80.20
N GLY A 250 48.32 -7.67 81.50
CA GLY A 250 47.79 -8.51 82.57
C GLY A 250 46.81 -7.79 83.53
N ARG A 251 46.48 -6.52 83.25
CA ARG A 251 45.53 -5.75 84.06
C ARG A 251 44.11 -6.27 83.95
N LEU A 252 43.70 -6.68 82.75
CA LEU A 252 42.39 -7.25 82.50
C LEU A 252 42.20 -8.54 83.34
N ASP A 253 43.20 -9.42 83.34
CA ASP A 253 43.18 -10.66 84.12
C ASP A 253 43.15 -10.41 85.64
N ALA A 254 43.86 -9.39 86.14
CA ALA A 254 43.83 -9.00 87.55
C ALA A 254 42.46 -8.43 87.97
N VAL A 255 41.81 -7.66 87.09
CA VAL A 255 40.45 -7.16 87.31
C VAL A 255 39.44 -8.32 87.27
N LEU A 256 39.55 -9.23 86.29
CA LEU A 256 38.71 -10.43 86.22
C LEU A 256 38.88 -11.29 87.48
N ALA A 257 40.10 -11.46 88.00
CA ALA A 257 40.36 -12.19 89.24
C ALA A 257 39.73 -11.52 90.48
N GLN A 258 39.64 -10.19 90.54
CA GLN A 258 38.94 -9.47 91.60
C GLN A 258 37.41 -9.57 91.48
N VAL A 259 36.89 -9.68 90.25
CA VAL A 259 35.45 -9.78 89.97
C VAL A 259 34.93 -11.22 90.17
N HIS A 260 35.79 -12.23 90.01
CA HIS A 260 35.47 -13.65 90.19
C HIS A 260 35.83 -14.21 91.59
N GLN A 261 36.29 -13.36 92.52
CA GLN A 261 36.41 -13.64 93.96
C GLN A 261 35.12 -13.27 94.69
#